data_AF-A0A3C0DUD5-F1
#
_entry.id   AF-A0A3C0DUD5-F1
#
_cell.length_a   1.000
_cell.length_b   1.000
_cell.length_c   1.000
_cell.angle_alpha   90.00
_cell.angle_beta   90.00
_cell.angle_gamma   90.00
#
_symmetry.space_group_name_H-M   'P 1'
#
loop_
_entity.id
_entity.type
_entity.pdbx_description
1 polymer ?
#
loop_
_entity_poly.entity_id
_entity_poly.type
_entity_poly.pdbx_seq_one_letter_code
_entity_poly.pdbx_strand_id
1 'polypeptide(L)'
;LDREELFRLIEDRPYTMSISGHTHWHGHRFLGEEEGWKGEKPHHHVINVTVSGSWWSGAPDELGIPHAMMSDGGPNGYTIFNFDREKAVIDYKAARRPANYQMNVLAPSEVAFDADSPNFVYVNVFNGSDRSTVRMRVGRTGKWVALKKVLEQDPYLIALKKQEKERPEMLGRNLPVPKKSDHLWKAVLPDGLPAGEHLISVQTEDMWGRIFHASRSIRVTAGVPPAKKR
;
A
#
# COMPACT_ATOMS: atom_id res chain seq x y z
N LEU A 1 26.74 -12.03 13.41
CA LEU A 1 27.36 -10.96 12.62
C LEU A 1 26.64 -9.68 12.97
N ASP A 2 27.38 -8.65 13.35
CA ASP A 2 26.82 -7.31 13.54
C ASP A 2 26.41 -6.73 12.17
N ARG A 3 25.43 -5.81 12.13
CA ARG A 3 25.00 -5.15 10.89
C ARG A 3 26.16 -4.41 10.23
N GLU A 4 26.97 -3.70 11.00
CA GLU A 4 28.07 -2.91 10.44
C GLU A 4 29.19 -3.80 9.91
N GLU A 5 29.46 -4.91 10.61
CA GLU A 5 30.40 -5.94 10.16
C GLU A 5 29.97 -6.51 8.80
N LEU A 6 28.67 -6.77 8.61
CA LEU A 6 28.14 -7.19 7.31
C LEU A 6 28.37 -6.11 6.24
N PHE A 7 28.13 -4.84 6.55
CA PHE A 7 28.33 -3.74 5.61
C PHE A 7 29.80 -3.61 5.19
N ARG A 8 30.74 -3.68 6.13
CA ARG A 8 32.19 -3.67 5.81
C ARG A 8 32.57 -4.76 4.82
N LEU A 9 31.94 -5.92 4.92
CA LEU A 9 32.23 -7.02 4.01
C LEU A 9 31.78 -6.74 2.59
N ILE A 10 30.70 -6.00 2.36
CA ILE A 10 30.02 -5.92 1.05
C ILE A 10 30.03 -4.54 0.39
N GLU A 11 30.39 -3.46 1.09
CA GLU A 11 30.24 -2.09 0.61
C GLU A 11 31.11 -1.70 -0.59
N ASP A 12 32.24 -2.36 -0.77
CA ASP A 12 33.12 -2.17 -1.93
C ASP A 12 32.69 -3.01 -3.14
N ARG A 13 31.67 -3.87 -3.00
CA ARG A 13 31.17 -4.69 -4.11
C ARG A 13 30.08 -3.92 -4.87
N PRO A 14 30.27 -3.69 -6.19
CA PRO A 14 29.22 -3.09 -7.00
C PRO A 14 28.01 -4.03 -7.09
N TYR A 15 26.82 -3.44 -7.18
CA TYR A 15 25.54 -4.15 -7.41
C TYR A 15 25.15 -5.13 -6.30
N THR A 16 25.41 -4.77 -5.05
CA THR A 16 24.95 -5.51 -3.88
C THR A 16 23.55 -5.09 -3.47
N MET A 17 22.79 -6.06 -2.95
CA MET A 17 21.53 -5.85 -2.28
C MET A 17 21.37 -6.89 -1.16
N SER A 18 20.49 -6.63 -0.20
CA SER A 18 20.17 -7.63 0.84
C SER A 18 18.68 -7.80 1.01
N ILE A 19 18.27 -8.98 1.46
CA ILE A 19 16.87 -9.36 1.61
C ILE A 19 16.69 -9.90 3.04
N SER A 20 15.67 -9.44 3.74
CA SER A 20 15.25 -10.00 5.03
C SER A 20 13.78 -10.45 4.97
N GLY A 21 13.40 -11.32 5.91
CA GLY A 21 12.02 -11.76 6.11
C GLY A 21 11.61 -11.60 7.57
N HIS A 22 10.84 -12.55 8.09
CA HIS A 22 10.44 -12.67 9.51
C HIS A 22 9.47 -11.59 10.04
N THR A 23 9.49 -10.36 9.52
CA THR A 23 8.80 -9.22 10.13
C THR A 23 7.34 -9.04 9.72
N HIS A 24 6.86 -9.76 8.70
CA HIS A 24 5.45 -9.77 8.26
C HIS A 24 4.94 -8.39 7.83
N TRP A 25 5.78 -7.70 7.06
CA TRP A 25 5.48 -6.50 6.28
C TRP A 25 6.46 -6.45 5.09
N HIS A 26 6.17 -5.64 4.09
CA HIS A 26 7.00 -5.49 2.91
C HIS A 26 7.53 -4.06 2.77
N GLY A 27 8.78 -3.90 2.34
CA GLY A 27 9.29 -2.56 2.07
C GLY A 27 10.68 -2.52 1.45
N HIS A 28 10.98 -1.35 0.89
CA HIS A 28 12.27 -1.02 0.31
C HIS A 28 12.99 -0.01 1.22
N ARG A 29 14.23 -0.31 1.59
CA ARG A 29 15.12 0.60 2.31
C ARG A 29 16.35 0.88 1.46
N PHE A 30 16.73 2.15 1.41
CA PHE A 30 17.94 2.60 0.73
C PHE A 30 18.89 3.12 1.80
N LEU A 31 19.75 2.24 2.30
CA LEU A 31 20.59 2.49 3.48
C LEU A 31 21.81 3.32 3.06
N GLY A 32 22.04 4.44 3.74
CA GLY A 32 23.17 5.32 3.54
C GLY A 32 24.06 5.41 4.78
N GLU A 33 24.83 6.50 4.85
CA GLU A 33 25.79 6.74 5.93
C GLU A 33 25.11 6.78 7.31
N GLU A 34 23.90 7.34 7.40
CA GLU A 34 23.10 7.39 8.64
C GLU A 34 22.79 5.99 9.21
N GLU A 35 22.69 4.97 8.34
CA GLU A 35 22.48 3.58 8.76
C GLU A 35 23.79 2.78 8.91
N GLY A 36 24.95 3.41 8.71
CA GLY A 36 26.27 2.79 8.80
C GLY A 36 26.81 2.21 7.48
N TRP A 37 26.16 2.49 6.36
CA TRP A 37 26.62 2.09 5.03
C TRP A 37 27.61 3.13 4.46
N LYS A 38 28.82 2.70 4.04
CA LYS A 38 29.83 3.62 3.45
C LYS A 38 30.12 3.35 1.97
N GLY A 39 29.30 2.54 1.30
CA GLY A 39 29.42 2.34 -0.14
C GLY A 39 29.00 3.60 -0.91
N GLU A 40 29.49 3.74 -2.13
CA GLU A 40 29.30 4.94 -2.98
C GLU A 40 27.82 5.30 -3.22
N LYS A 41 26.95 4.30 -3.32
CA LYS A 41 25.50 4.47 -3.53
C LYS A 41 24.73 3.84 -2.36
N PRO A 42 23.53 4.33 -2.02
CA PRO A 42 22.71 3.72 -0.98
C PRO A 42 22.45 2.24 -1.24
N HIS A 43 22.68 1.40 -0.23
CA HIS A 43 22.45 -0.04 -0.31
C HIS A 43 20.96 -0.36 -0.31
N HIS A 44 20.51 -1.11 -1.31
CA HIS A 44 19.11 -1.52 -1.38
C HIS A 44 18.87 -2.75 -0.50
N HIS A 45 18.16 -2.54 0.60
CA HIS A 45 17.65 -3.61 1.46
C HIS A 45 16.14 -3.82 1.23
N VAL A 46 15.74 -5.05 0.96
CA VAL A 46 14.35 -5.44 0.75
C VAL A 46 13.87 -6.23 1.96
N ILE A 47 12.75 -5.79 2.51
CA ILE A 47 12.03 -6.51 3.55
C ILE A 47 10.92 -7.25 2.83
N ASN A 48 11.07 -8.57 2.78
CA ASN A 48 10.32 -9.39 1.84
C ASN A 48 8.90 -9.66 2.30
N VAL A 49 7.97 -9.67 1.34
CA VAL A 49 6.59 -10.10 1.56
C VAL A 49 6.56 -11.53 2.13
N THR A 50 5.54 -11.83 2.92
CA THR A 50 5.33 -13.15 3.50
C THR A 50 4.19 -13.90 2.83
N VAL A 51 4.42 -15.17 2.48
CA VAL A 51 3.43 -16.06 1.85
C VAL A 51 2.21 -16.28 2.75
N SER A 52 2.43 -16.39 4.06
CA SER A 52 1.38 -16.52 5.06
C SER A 52 0.81 -15.18 5.52
N GLY A 53 1.25 -14.06 4.96
CA GLY A 53 0.94 -12.73 5.50
C GLY A 53 1.37 -12.63 6.96
N SER A 54 0.51 -12.07 7.80
CA SER A 54 0.67 -12.19 9.25
C SER A 54 0.07 -13.50 9.78
N TRP A 55 0.83 -14.60 9.71
CA TRP A 55 0.51 -15.91 10.31
C TRP A 55 -0.87 -16.50 9.94
N TRP A 56 -1.30 -16.34 8.69
CA TRP A 56 -2.63 -16.78 8.24
C TRP A 56 -3.76 -16.21 9.11
N SER A 57 -3.60 -14.96 9.57
CA SER A 57 -4.61 -14.26 10.37
C SER A 57 -5.74 -13.65 9.53
N GLY A 58 -6.84 -13.36 10.21
CA GLY A 58 -8.04 -12.73 9.67
C GLY A 58 -9.16 -13.73 9.42
N ALA A 59 -10.33 -13.20 9.06
CA ALA A 59 -11.48 -14.02 8.70
C ALA A 59 -11.14 -14.93 7.50
N PRO A 60 -11.53 -16.21 7.54
CA PRO A 60 -11.53 -17.04 6.35
C PRO A 60 -12.52 -16.51 5.32
N ASP A 61 -12.15 -16.64 4.05
CA ASP A 61 -13.04 -16.43 2.91
C ASP A 61 -13.93 -17.66 2.66
N GLU A 62 -14.66 -17.66 1.55
CA GLU A 62 -15.57 -18.75 1.15
C GLU A 62 -14.86 -20.10 0.92
N LEU A 63 -13.54 -20.10 0.78
CA LEU A 63 -12.72 -21.31 0.62
C LEU A 63 -12.01 -21.70 1.93
N GLY A 64 -12.32 -21.03 3.04
CA GLY A 64 -11.68 -21.27 4.33
C GLY A 64 -10.28 -20.66 4.45
N ILE A 65 -9.85 -19.82 3.49
CA ILE A 65 -8.51 -19.23 3.47
C ILE A 65 -8.58 -17.87 4.17
N PRO A 66 -7.79 -17.63 5.24
CA PRO A 66 -7.75 -16.35 5.92
C PRO A 66 -7.36 -15.19 5.01
N HIS A 67 -7.83 -13.99 5.32
CA HIS A 67 -7.39 -12.76 4.65
C HIS A 67 -5.86 -12.64 4.52
N ALA A 68 -5.13 -13.13 5.52
CA ALA A 68 -3.66 -13.15 5.57
C ALA A 68 -3.03 -11.79 5.25
N MET A 69 -3.65 -10.70 5.73
CA MET A 69 -3.11 -9.36 5.55
C MET A 69 -1.88 -9.16 6.43
N MET A 70 -0.83 -8.54 5.87
CA MET A 70 0.36 -8.14 6.61
C MET A 70 0.07 -6.93 7.50
N SER A 71 0.93 -6.70 8.47
CA SER A 71 0.75 -5.63 9.47
C SER A 71 0.81 -4.20 8.88
N ASP A 72 1.35 -4.04 7.69
CA ASP A 72 1.42 -2.79 6.91
C ASP A 72 0.23 -2.58 5.95
N GLY A 73 -0.78 -3.47 5.99
CA GLY A 73 -1.97 -3.41 5.12
C GLY A 73 -1.77 -4.00 3.73
N GLY A 74 -0.57 -4.45 3.37
CA GLY A 74 -0.34 -5.22 2.15
C GLY A 74 -0.94 -6.64 2.25
N PRO A 75 -1.39 -7.24 1.14
CA PRO A 75 -1.83 -8.64 1.14
C PRO A 75 -0.65 -9.58 1.42
N ASN A 76 -0.93 -10.88 1.61
CA ASN A 76 0.12 -11.89 1.51
C ASN A 76 0.53 -12.12 0.05
N GLY A 77 1.72 -12.66 -0.14
CA GLY A 77 2.24 -12.90 -1.47
C GLY A 77 3.67 -13.41 -1.47
N TYR A 78 4.30 -13.31 -2.63
CA TYR A 78 5.70 -13.64 -2.84
C TYR A 78 6.34 -12.62 -3.78
N THR A 79 7.66 -12.54 -3.75
CA THR A 79 8.44 -11.74 -4.69
C THR A 79 9.03 -12.60 -5.78
N ILE A 80 9.19 -12.04 -6.97
CA ILE A 80 9.97 -12.62 -8.06
C ILE A 80 11.14 -11.66 -8.33
N PHE A 81 12.35 -12.15 -8.15
CA PHE A 81 13.57 -11.39 -8.44
C PHE A 81 14.06 -11.75 -9.83
N ASN A 82 14.16 -10.74 -10.69
CA ASN A 82 14.73 -10.85 -12.01
C ASN A 82 16.09 -10.14 -12.01
N PHE A 83 17.15 -10.92 -12.14
CA PHE A 83 18.52 -10.41 -12.21
C PHE A 83 19.00 -10.37 -13.66
N ASP A 84 19.42 -9.19 -14.11
CA ASP A 84 20.09 -9.00 -15.39
C ASP A 84 21.38 -8.22 -15.14
N ARG A 85 22.50 -8.96 -15.08
CA ARG A 85 23.84 -8.46 -14.79
C ARG A 85 23.88 -7.62 -13.50
N GLU A 86 23.85 -6.31 -13.64
CA GLU A 86 23.96 -5.31 -12.59
C GLU A 86 22.59 -4.80 -12.08
N LYS A 87 21.49 -5.26 -12.70
CA LYS A 87 20.13 -4.82 -12.40
C LYS A 87 19.35 -5.93 -11.72
N ALA A 88 18.64 -5.56 -10.66
CA ALA A 88 17.62 -6.40 -10.03
C ALA A 88 16.26 -5.71 -10.16
N VAL A 89 15.30 -6.40 -10.76
CA VAL A 89 13.88 -6.01 -10.78
C VAL A 89 13.14 -6.93 -9.84
N ILE A 90 12.31 -6.33 -8.97
CA ILE A 90 11.54 -7.06 -7.96
C ILE A 90 10.07 -6.90 -8.30
N ASP A 91 9.42 -8.02 -8.53
CA ASP A 91 7.97 -8.08 -8.66
C ASP A 91 7.36 -8.53 -7.35
N TYR A 92 6.30 -7.85 -6.94
CA TYR A 92 5.44 -8.33 -5.88
C TYR A 92 4.26 -9.06 -6.50
N LYS A 93 3.94 -10.26 -6.02
CA LYS A 93 2.79 -11.03 -6.48
C LYS A 93 1.86 -11.35 -5.30
N ALA A 94 0.76 -10.59 -5.22
CA ALA A 94 -0.31 -10.85 -4.27
C ALA A 94 -0.86 -12.27 -4.50
N ALA A 95 -1.00 -13.03 -3.41
CA ALA A 95 -1.55 -14.38 -3.47
C ALA A 95 -3.00 -14.33 -3.99
N ARG A 96 -3.36 -15.26 -4.87
CA ARG A 96 -4.73 -15.41 -5.42
C ARG A 96 -5.31 -14.16 -6.09
N ARG A 97 -4.45 -13.27 -6.56
CA ARG A 97 -4.82 -12.10 -7.37
C ARG A 97 -4.12 -12.16 -8.73
N PRO A 98 -4.57 -11.41 -9.75
CA PRO A 98 -3.80 -11.25 -10.99
C PRO A 98 -2.42 -10.60 -10.75
N ALA A 99 -1.48 -10.76 -11.69
CA ALA A 99 -0.14 -10.17 -11.56
C ALA A 99 -0.14 -8.63 -11.61
N ASN A 100 -1.13 -8.02 -12.27
CA ASN A 100 -1.27 -6.56 -12.35
C ASN A 100 -1.96 -5.93 -11.12
N TYR A 101 -2.43 -6.73 -10.16
CA TYR A 101 -2.98 -6.22 -8.90
C TYR A 101 -1.85 -5.83 -7.95
N GLN A 102 -1.42 -4.58 -8.06
CA GLN A 102 -0.25 -4.03 -7.36
C GLN A 102 -0.59 -3.00 -6.29
N MET A 103 -1.86 -2.63 -6.14
CA MET A 103 -2.26 -1.64 -5.15
C MET A 103 -3.71 -1.78 -4.71
N ASN A 104 -4.00 -1.28 -3.51
CA ASN A 104 -5.35 -1.04 -3.02
C ASN A 104 -5.66 0.45 -3.01
N VAL A 105 -6.84 0.80 -3.52
CA VAL A 105 -7.38 2.16 -3.43
C VAL A 105 -8.48 2.15 -2.38
N LEU A 106 -8.35 3.02 -1.39
CA LEU A 106 -9.33 3.23 -0.33
C LEU A 106 -9.82 4.66 -0.37
N ALA A 107 -11.14 4.80 -0.43
CA ALA A 107 -11.85 6.07 -0.31
C ALA A 107 -13.21 5.78 0.33
N PRO A 108 -13.87 6.77 0.94
CA PRO A 108 -15.26 6.64 1.38
C PRO A 108 -16.13 6.12 0.24
N SER A 109 -17.02 5.16 0.52
CA SER A 109 -17.96 4.66 -0.49
C SER A 109 -18.98 5.74 -0.87
N GLU A 110 -19.33 6.58 0.09
CA GLU A 110 -20.22 7.73 -0.08
C GLU A 110 -19.54 9.01 0.42
N VAL A 111 -19.71 10.10 -0.31
CA VAL A 111 -19.19 11.43 0.00
C VAL A 111 -20.34 12.43 -0.12
N ALA A 112 -20.57 13.25 0.90
CA ALA A 112 -21.53 14.33 0.82
C ALA A 112 -21.01 15.43 -0.13
N PHE A 113 -21.88 15.96 -0.99
CA PHE A 113 -21.53 17.06 -1.89
C PHE A 113 -21.02 18.30 -1.13
N ASP A 114 -21.57 18.54 0.06
CA ASP A 114 -21.30 19.64 0.97
C ASP A 114 -20.47 19.20 2.20
N ALA A 115 -19.60 18.20 2.03
CA ALA A 115 -18.78 17.73 3.15
C ALA A 115 -17.90 18.85 3.74
N ASP A 116 -18.10 19.14 5.03
CA ASP A 116 -17.32 20.14 5.78
C ASP A 116 -15.87 19.70 6.10
N SER A 117 -15.49 18.46 5.75
CA SER A 117 -14.17 17.91 6.01
C SER A 117 -13.59 17.21 4.78
N PRO A 118 -12.26 17.26 4.59
CA PRO A 118 -11.62 16.68 3.42
C PRO A 118 -11.78 15.16 3.42
N ASN A 119 -12.33 14.63 2.34
CA ASN A 119 -12.40 13.20 2.10
C ASN A 119 -11.07 12.72 1.52
N PHE A 120 -10.40 11.79 2.21
CA PHE A 120 -9.10 11.31 1.76
C PHE A 120 -9.23 10.06 0.87
N VAL A 121 -8.41 10.04 -0.17
CA VAL A 121 -8.11 8.85 -0.96
C VAL A 121 -6.74 8.35 -0.53
N TYR A 122 -6.70 7.11 -0.08
CA TYR A 122 -5.49 6.37 0.26
C TYR A 122 -5.18 5.34 -0.81
N VAL A 123 -3.90 5.18 -1.13
CA VAL A 123 -3.42 4.16 -2.06
C VAL A 123 -2.25 3.43 -1.42
N ASN A 124 -2.42 2.14 -1.18
CA ASN A 124 -1.37 1.24 -0.69
C ASN A 124 -0.77 0.51 -1.91
N VAL A 125 0.45 0.86 -2.32
CA VAL A 125 1.13 0.27 -3.48
C VAL A 125 2.09 -0.81 -2.97
N PHE A 126 1.76 -2.08 -3.12
CA PHE A 126 2.36 -3.16 -2.31
C PHE A 126 3.89 -3.25 -2.38
N ASN A 127 4.48 -2.94 -3.54
CA ASN A 127 5.93 -2.92 -3.79
C ASN A 127 6.49 -1.50 -3.94
N GLY A 128 5.78 -0.50 -3.39
CA GLY A 128 6.11 0.91 -3.51
C GLY A 128 7.33 1.28 -2.66
N SER A 129 8.09 2.27 -3.12
CA SER A 129 9.25 2.82 -2.39
C SER A 129 9.25 4.35 -2.41
N ASP A 130 10.27 4.98 -1.80
CA ASP A 130 10.49 6.42 -1.93
C ASP A 130 10.78 6.88 -3.36
N ARG A 131 11.06 5.95 -4.27
CA ARG A 131 11.27 6.22 -5.70
C ARG A 131 10.02 5.97 -6.55
N SER A 132 8.88 5.67 -5.93
CA SER A 132 7.61 5.48 -6.63
C SER A 132 6.80 6.78 -6.64
N THR A 133 6.07 7.02 -7.73
CA THR A 133 5.13 8.14 -7.83
C THR A 133 3.71 7.63 -7.98
N VAL A 134 2.75 8.30 -7.35
CA VAL A 134 1.33 7.92 -7.40
C VAL A 134 0.51 9.14 -7.75
N ARG A 135 -0.43 8.97 -8.69
CA ARG A 135 -1.39 10.00 -9.07
C ARG A 135 -2.79 9.42 -9.23
N MET A 136 -3.80 10.24 -8.98
CA MET A 136 -5.20 9.90 -9.21
C MET A 136 -5.91 10.92 -10.07
N ARG A 137 -7.00 10.51 -10.70
CA ARG A 137 -7.98 11.40 -11.30
C ARG A 137 -9.39 10.90 -10.99
N VAL A 138 -10.36 11.81 -10.95
CA VAL A 138 -11.77 11.46 -10.80
C VAL A 138 -12.50 11.67 -12.13
N GLY A 139 -13.27 10.67 -12.55
CA GLY A 139 -13.94 10.67 -13.84
C GLY A 139 -12.99 10.55 -15.03
N ARG A 140 -13.52 10.76 -16.25
CA ARG A 140 -12.75 10.61 -17.50
C ARG A 140 -11.91 11.84 -17.83
N THR A 141 -12.39 13.02 -17.46
CA THR A 141 -11.82 14.34 -17.83
C THR A 141 -11.20 15.09 -16.64
N GLY A 142 -11.22 14.50 -15.45
CA GLY A 142 -10.60 15.09 -14.27
C GLY A 142 -9.08 15.25 -14.45
N LYS A 143 -8.53 16.30 -13.82
CA LYS A 143 -7.09 16.52 -13.78
C LYS A 143 -6.41 15.44 -12.92
N TRP A 144 -5.20 15.05 -13.31
CA TRP A 144 -4.36 14.20 -12.48
C TRP A 144 -3.84 14.99 -11.27
N VAL A 145 -4.03 14.42 -10.09
CA VAL A 145 -3.58 14.93 -8.80
C VAL A 145 -2.52 13.97 -8.27
N ALA A 146 -1.33 14.48 -7.95
CA ALA A 146 -0.28 13.68 -7.31
C ALA A 146 -0.67 13.38 -5.86
N LEU A 147 -0.45 12.13 -5.43
CA LEU A 147 -0.62 11.74 -4.03
C LEU A 147 0.71 11.92 -3.29
N LYS A 148 0.63 12.32 -2.02
CA LYS A 148 1.77 12.43 -1.14
C LYS A 148 2.02 11.10 -0.44
N LYS A 149 3.27 10.63 -0.44
CA LYS A 149 3.68 9.48 0.37
C LYS A 149 3.56 9.82 1.86
N VAL A 150 2.98 8.92 2.65
CA VAL A 150 2.75 9.11 4.09
C VAL A 150 3.15 7.86 4.88
N LEU A 151 3.64 8.07 6.10
CA LEU A 151 3.95 7.00 7.05
C LEU A 151 2.82 6.91 8.10
N GLU A 152 1.68 6.37 7.68
CA GLU A 152 0.47 6.18 8.49
C GLU A 152 0.10 4.68 8.55
N GLN A 153 -0.77 4.29 9.48
CA GLN A 153 -1.37 2.95 9.44
C GLN A 153 -2.33 2.85 8.26
N ASP A 154 -2.34 1.70 7.58
CA ASP A 154 -3.26 1.47 6.47
C ASP A 154 -4.73 1.50 6.96
N PRO A 155 -5.57 2.42 6.45
CA PRO A 155 -6.93 2.58 6.98
C PRO A 155 -7.86 1.41 6.61
N TYR A 156 -7.53 0.60 5.59
CA TYR A 156 -8.28 -0.60 5.27
C TYR A 156 -8.04 -1.68 6.34
N LEU A 157 -6.79 -1.89 6.75
CA LEU A 157 -6.48 -2.79 7.86
C LEU A 157 -7.08 -2.30 9.19
N ILE A 158 -7.09 -0.97 9.45
CA ILE A 158 -7.78 -0.40 10.62
C ILE A 158 -9.27 -0.76 10.59
N ALA A 159 -9.94 -0.57 9.44
CA ALA A 159 -11.36 -0.88 9.30
C ALA A 159 -11.64 -2.37 9.51
N LEU A 160 -10.82 -3.25 8.92
CA LEU A 160 -10.92 -4.70 9.15
C LEU A 160 -10.73 -5.07 10.62
N LYS A 161 -9.76 -4.43 11.30
CA LYS A 161 -9.51 -4.69 12.72
C LYS A 161 -10.68 -4.24 13.61
N LYS A 162 -11.39 -3.17 13.22
CA LYS A 162 -12.64 -2.75 13.88
C LYS A 162 -13.74 -3.79 13.68
N GLN A 163 -13.93 -4.24 12.43
CA GLN A 163 -14.92 -5.26 12.09
C GLN A 163 -14.67 -6.59 12.80
N GLU A 164 -13.41 -6.99 12.97
CA GLU A 164 -13.03 -8.19 13.74
C GLU A 164 -13.55 -8.11 15.18
N LYS A 165 -13.46 -6.95 15.85
CA LYS A 165 -13.96 -6.79 17.22
C LYS A 165 -15.49 -6.88 17.30
N GLU A 166 -16.18 -6.47 16.25
CA GLU A 166 -17.64 -6.56 16.15
C GLU A 166 -18.13 -7.99 15.86
N ARG A 167 -17.23 -8.90 15.49
CA ARG A 167 -17.51 -10.32 15.21
C ARG A 167 -16.51 -11.24 15.92
N PRO A 168 -16.53 -11.32 17.26
CA PRO A 168 -15.53 -12.09 18.02
C PRO A 168 -15.60 -13.61 17.76
N GLU A 169 -16.72 -14.13 17.26
CA GLU A 169 -16.89 -15.57 16.98
C GLU A 169 -16.28 -16.02 15.64
N MET A 170 -15.45 -15.19 14.99
CA MET A 170 -14.80 -15.60 13.76
C MET A 170 -13.80 -16.73 14.00
N LEU A 171 -13.91 -17.77 13.18
CA LEU A 171 -12.93 -18.84 13.11
C LEU A 171 -11.58 -18.28 12.64
N GLY A 172 -10.50 -18.62 13.35
CA GLY A 172 -9.14 -18.28 12.93
C GLY A 172 -8.37 -17.39 13.92
N ARG A 173 -7.21 -16.91 13.47
CA ARG A 173 -6.33 -16.06 14.26
C ARG A 173 -6.66 -14.59 14.01
N ASN A 174 -6.69 -13.78 15.07
CA ASN A 174 -6.89 -12.34 14.92
C ASN A 174 -5.83 -11.68 14.03
N LEU A 175 -6.25 -10.68 13.26
CA LEU A 175 -5.43 -9.80 12.45
C LEU A 175 -4.29 -9.20 13.28
N PRO A 176 -3.14 -8.89 12.65
CA PRO A 176 -2.05 -8.20 13.34
C PRO A 176 -2.51 -6.83 13.85
N VAL A 177 -1.78 -6.29 14.82
CA VAL A 177 -1.90 -4.86 15.14
C VAL A 177 -1.39 -4.08 13.93
N PRO A 178 -2.16 -3.12 13.39
CA PRO A 178 -1.70 -2.32 12.26
C PRO A 178 -0.42 -1.57 12.64
N LYS A 179 0.62 -1.65 11.81
CA LYS A 179 1.80 -0.78 11.89
C LYS A 179 1.72 0.29 10.81
N LYS A 180 2.59 1.29 10.92
CA LYS A 180 2.75 2.29 9.86
C LYS A 180 3.28 1.62 8.60
N SER A 181 2.72 1.97 7.46
CA SER A 181 3.09 1.46 6.15
C SER A 181 4.11 2.37 5.46
N ASP A 182 5.15 1.77 4.88
CA ASP A 182 6.18 2.46 4.10
C ASP A 182 5.79 2.64 2.63
N HIS A 183 4.60 2.17 2.24
CA HIS A 183 4.12 2.14 0.86
C HIS A 183 2.67 2.64 0.75
N LEU A 184 2.37 3.69 1.52
CA LEU A 184 1.08 4.36 1.54
C LEU A 184 1.16 5.79 0.98
N TRP A 185 0.20 6.14 0.13
CA TRP A 185 0.04 7.45 -0.48
C TRP A 185 -1.35 8.01 -0.19
N LYS A 186 -1.46 9.34 -0.08
CA LYS A 186 -2.68 10.03 0.31
C LYS A 186 -2.88 11.31 -0.50
N ALA A 187 -4.11 11.58 -0.91
CA ALA A 187 -4.55 12.88 -1.41
C ALA A 187 -5.98 13.18 -0.96
N VAL A 188 -6.36 14.46 -1.01
CA VAL A 188 -7.74 14.90 -0.83
C VAL A 188 -8.51 14.63 -2.13
N LEU A 189 -9.71 14.09 -2.01
CA LEU A 189 -10.64 13.96 -3.12
C LEU A 189 -10.99 15.37 -3.65
N PRO A 190 -10.95 15.63 -4.97
CA PRO A 190 -11.30 16.95 -5.51
C PRO A 190 -12.71 17.39 -5.09
N ASP A 191 -12.85 18.66 -4.72
CA ASP A 191 -14.15 19.25 -4.36
C ASP A 191 -15.04 19.48 -5.58
N GLY A 192 -16.33 19.74 -5.35
CA GLY A 192 -17.28 20.13 -6.39
C GLY A 192 -17.64 19.00 -7.36
N LEU A 193 -17.40 17.74 -6.98
CA LEU A 193 -17.89 16.60 -7.76
C LEU A 193 -19.43 16.61 -7.77
N PRO A 194 -20.09 16.53 -8.94
CA PRO A 194 -21.55 16.52 -8.98
C PRO A 194 -22.12 15.27 -8.29
N ALA A 195 -23.35 15.34 -7.81
CA ALA A 195 -24.03 14.16 -7.26
C ALA A 195 -24.10 13.02 -8.30
N GLY A 196 -23.83 11.79 -7.88
CA GLY A 196 -23.78 10.62 -8.75
C GLY A 196 -22.60 9.70 -8.47
N GLU A 197 -22.39 8.72 -9.34
CA GLU A 197 -21.26 7.80 -9.26
C GLU A 197 -20.02 8.36 -9.97
N HIS A 198 -18.88 8.22 -9.32
CA HIS A 198 -17.59 8.67 -9.83
C HIS A 198 -16.55 7.56 -9.74
N LEU A 199 -15.74 7.44 -10.78
CA LEU A 199 -14.61 6.52 -10.80
C LEU A 199 -13.33 7.27 -10.44
N ILE A 200 -12.70 6.90 -9.34
CA ILE A 200 -11.31 7.26 -9.04
C ILE A 200 -10.43 6.32 -9.85
N SER A 201 -9.62 6.86 -10.76
CA SER A 201 -8.57 6.13 -11.46
C SER A 201 -7.22 6.48 -10.85
N VAL A 202 -6.44 5.47 -10.48
CA VAL A 202 -5.11 5.63 -9.89
C VAL A 202 -4.08 5.06 -10.85
N GLN A 203 -2.93 5.72 -10.92
CA GLN A 203 -1.74 5.23 -11.60
C GLN A 203 -0.54 5.37 -10.66
N THR A 204 0.27 4.33 -10.60
CA THR A 204 1.60 4.39 -9.98
C THR A 204 2.67 4.13 -11.03
N GLU A 205 3.79 4.82 -10.91
CA GLU A 205 5.05 4.48 -11.58
C GLU A 205 6.02 3.99 -10.51
N ASP A 206 6.51 2.76 -10.66
CA ASP A 206 7.43 2.16 -9.69
C ASP A 206 8.89 2.61 -9.91
N MET A 207 9.80 2.16 -9.04
CA MET A 207 11.22 2.56 -9.10
C MET A 207 11.97 2.06 -10.34
N TRP A 208 11.34 1.22 -11.17
CA TRP A 208 11.88 0.72 -12.44
C TRP A 208 11.15 1.31 -13.66
N GLY A 209 10.31 2.34 -13.47
CA GLY A 209 9.58 3.02 -14.54
C GLY A 209 8.36 2.24 -15.07
N ARG A 210 7.92 1.19 -14.36
CA ARG A 210 6.75 0.40 -14.77
C ARG A 210 5.49 1.04 -14.23
N ILE A 211 4.43 0.97 -15.03
CA ILE A 211 3.15 1.61 -14.74
C ILE A 211 2.12 0.58 -14.35
N PHE A 212 1.46 0.79 -13.21
CA PHE A 212 0.30 0.02 -12.78
C PHE A 212 -0.91 0.90 -12.55
N HIS A 213 -2.09 0.31 -12.71
CA HIS A 213 -3.37 0.99 -12.63
C HIS A 213 -4.29 0.30 -11.63
N ALA A 214 -5.09 1.10 -10.94
CA ALA A 214 -6.20 0.62 -10.13
C ALA A 214 -7.35 1.62 -10.19
N SER A 215 -8.53 1.20 -9.77
CA SER A 215 -9.69 2.08 -9.71
C SER A 215 -10.60 1.75 -8.55
N ARG A 216 -11.38 2.75 -8.13
CA ARG A 216 -12.41 2.62 -7.09
C ARG A 216 -13.58 3.53 -7.42
N SER A 217 -14.79 3.00 -7.33
CA SER A 217 -16.00 3.81 -7.45
C SER A 217 -16.37 4.43 -6.10
N ILE A 218 -16.87 5.66 -6.15
CA ILE A 218 -17.46 6.38 -5.03
C ILE A 218 -18.81 6.95 -5.47
N ARG A 219 -19.71 7.19 -4.52
CA ARG A 219 -20.96 7.90 -4.76
C ARG A 219 -20.92 9.26 -4.08
N VAL A 220 -21.20 10.32 -4.82
CA VAL A 220 -21.44 11.64 -4.27
C VAL A 220 -22.95 11.81 -4.06
N THR A 221 -23.36 12.05 -2.82
CA THR A 221 -24.78 12.25 -2.49
C THR A 221 -25.16 13.71 -2.70
N ALA A 222 -26.40 13.95 -3.14
CA ALA A 222 -26.93 15.32 -3.22
C ALA A 222 -27.05 15.91 -1.81
N GLY A 223 -26.70 17.19 -1.64
CA GLY A 223 -26.89 17.88 -0.37
C GLY A 223 -28.36 17.82 0.06
N VAL A 224 -28.60 17.57 1.35
CA VAL A 224 -29.96 17.62 1.90
C VAL A 224 -30.44 19.08 1.79
N PRO A 225 -31.57 19.38 1.12
CA PRO A 225 -32.07 20.74 1.10
C PRO A 225 -32.33 21.18 2.54
N PRO A 226 -31.97 22.42 2.95
CA PRO A 226 -32.27 22.89 4.29
C PRO A 226 -33.77 22.74 4.56
N ALA A 227 -34.11 22.16 5.71
CA ALA A 227 -35.49 21.99 6.12
C ALA A 227 -36.20 23.36 6.06
N LYS A 228 -37.27 23.46 5.25
CA LYS A 228 -38.13 24.65 5.23
C LYS A 228 -38.63 24.88 6.65
N LYS A 229 -38.13 25.92 7.33
CA LYS A 229 -38.72 26.42 8.56
C LYS A 229 -40.17 26.80 8.25
N ARG A 230 -41.11 26.10 8.88
CA ARG A 230 -42.54 26.47 8.89
C ARG A 230 -42.74 27.62 9.86
#